data_AF-A0A961XPP2-F1
#
_entry.id   AF-A0A961XPP2-F1
#
_cell.length_a   1.000
_cell.length_b   1.000
_cell.length_c   1.000
_cell.angle_alpha   90.00
_cell.angle_beta   90.00
_cell.angle_gamma   90.00
#
_symmetry.space_group_name_H-M   'P 1'
#
loop_
_entity.id
_entity.type
_entity.pdbx_description
1 polymer ?
#
loop_
_entity_poly.entity_id
_entity_poly.type
_entity_poly.pdbx_seq_one_letter_code
_entity_poly.pdbx_strand_id
1 'polypeptide(L)'
;MHRYRSHTCAALRKTDAGSTIRISGWVHRVRDHGGVLFIDLRDHYGLTQVVADPDSPAFAVAEAVRGEWVIRVDGKVKERDPAAVNPNLDTGEIEVFATEIEVLSKSEELPLPVFGEPDYPEDIRLKYRFLDLRRDTLHKNIVKRTQIIAAMRRRMAEANFTEYSTPILTASSPEGARDF
;
A
#
# COMPACT_ATOMS: atom_id res chain seq x y z
N MET A 1 17.02 -6.47 12.98
CA MET A 1 15.97 -5.87 12.12
C MET A 1 15.25 -7.00 11.38
N HIS A 2 13.91 -6.99 11.30
CA HIS A 2 13.14 -8.06 10.64
C HIS A 2 13.43 -8.14 9.12
N ARG A 3 13.27 -9.32 8.51
CA ARG A 3 13.69 -9.61 7.12
C ARG A 3 13.10 -8.66 6.07
N TYR A 4 11.84 -8.26 6.26
CA TYR A 4 11.09 -7.49 5.25
C TYR A 4 10.80 -6.05 5.66
N ARG A 5 10.81 -5.71 6.94
CA ARG A 5 10.43 -4.36 7.37
C ARG A 5 10.89 -4.04 8.78
N SER A 6 11.27 -2.79 9.02
CA SER A 6 11.33 -2.17 10.35
C SER A 6 10.17 -1.21 10.57
N HIS A 7 9.68 -0.55 9.51
CA HIS A 7 8.57 0.40 9.54
C HIS A 7 7.55 0.06 8.45
N THR A 8 6.35 0.63 8.55
CA THR A 8 5.40 0.66 7.43
C THR A 8 5.75 1.82 6.51
N CYS A 9 5.25 1.79 5.27
CA CYS A 9 5.46 2.85 4.29
C CYS A 9 4.73 4.16 4.66
N ALA A 10 4.02 4.24 5.77
CA ALA A 10 3.41 5.49 6.27
C ALA A 10 3.85 5.85 7.69
N ALA A 11 4.79 5.11 8.29
CA ALA A 11 5.18 5.32 9.68
C ALA A 11 6.26 6.40 9.87
N LEU A 12 7.11 6.62 8.86
CA LEU A 12 8.27 7.51 8.99
C LEU A 12 7.86 8.99 9.11
N ARG A 13 8.56 9.72 9.96
CA ARG A 13 8.38 11.15 10.22
C ARG A 13 9.71 11.87 10.17
N LYS A 14 9.68 13.21 10.21
CA LYS A 14 10.87 14.06 10.26
C LYS A 14 11.82 13.68 11.41
N THR A 15 11.28 13.25 12.55
CA THR A 15 12.04 12.80 13.72
C THR A 15 12.91 11.56 13.45
N ASP A 16 12.65 10.82 12.38
CA ASP A 16 13.40 9.62 12.00
C ASP A 16 14.60 9.94 11.09
N ALA A 17 14.83 11.21 10.74
CA ALA A 17 15.93 11.62 9.87
C ALA A 17 17.30 11.11 10.37
N GLY A 18 18.10 10.60 9.44
CA GLY A 18 19.41 9.99 9.73
C GLY A 18 19.34 8.51 10.15
N SER A 19 18.16 7.96 10.45
CA SER A 19 18.01 6.55 10.80
C SER A 19 18.17 5.63 9.58
N THR A 20 18.69 4.42 9.82
CA THR A 20 18.71 3.33 8.84
C THR A 20 17.44 2.50 9.01
N ILE A 21 16.70 2.32 7.93
CA ILE A 21 15.40 1.64 7.93
C ILE A 21 15.33 0.56 6.86
N ARG A 22 14.30 -0.28 7.00
CA ARG A 22 13.88 -1.25 6.01
C ARG A 22 12.38 -1.12 5.79
N ILE A 23 11.96 -0.98 4.54
CA ILE A 23 10.55 -0.99 4.14
C ILE A 23 10.35 -1.94 2.96
N SER A 24 9.20 -2.57 2.88
CA SER A 24 8.81 -3.39 1.72
C SER A 24 7.41 -3.03 1.28
N GLY A 25 7.17 -3.12 -0.02
CA GLY A 25 5.88 -2.78 -0.60
C GLY A 25 5.84 -2.99 -2.10
N TRP A 26 4.76 -2.48 -2.69
CA TRP A 26 4.58 -2.39 -4.13
C TRP A 26 5.08 -1.06 -4.64
N VAL A 27 5.79 -1.09 -5.76
CA VAL A 27 6.20 0.11 -6.48
C VAL A 27 4.95 0.76 -7.06
N HIS A 28 4.49 1.85 -6.47
CA HIS A 28 3.28 2.53 -6.93
C HIS A 28 3.52 3.23 -8.27
N ARG A 29 4.65 3.93 -8.38
CA ARG A 29 5.18 4.50 -9.62
C ARG A 29 6.67 4.76 -9.48
N VAL A 30 7.33 4.90 -10.63
CA VAL A 30 8.73 5.34 -10.74
C VAL A 30 8.75 6.63 -11.55
N ARG A 31 9.53 7.62 -11.13
CA ARG A 31 9.73 8.90 -11.80
C ARG A 31 11.24 9.12 -11.97
N ASP A 32 11.68 9.51 -13.15
CA ASP A 32 13.06 9.87 -13.45
C ASP A 32 13.15 11.38 -13.65
N HIS A 33 14.04 12.05 -12.92
CA HIS A 33 14.37 13.46 -13.11
C HIS A 33 15.88 13.60 -13.30
N GLY A 34 16.34 13.50 -14.54
CA GLY A 34 17.73 13.80 -14.90
C GLY A 34 18.73 12.85 -14.27
N GLY A 35 18.39 11.55 -14.16
CA GLY A 35 19.27 10.54 -13.58
C GLY A 35 19.09 10.33 -12.08
N VAL A 36 18.14 11.03 -11.45
CA VAL A 36 17.68 10.71 -10.09
C VAL A 36 16.32 10.02 -10.18
N LEU A 37 16.25 8.81 -9.63
CA LEU A 37 15.05 7.98 -9.62
C LEU A 37 14.29 8.16 -8.31
N PHE A 38 12.99 8.45 -8.45
CA PHE A 38 12.04 8.53 -7.34
C PHE A 38 11.02 7.40 -7.46
N ILE A 39 10.99 6.54 -6.46
CA ILE A 39 10.06 5.41 -6.36
C ILE A 39 9.07 5.74 -5.24
N ASP A 40 7.78 5.80 -5.57
CA ASP A 40 6.75 5.86 -4.54
C ASP A 40 6.45 4.42 -4.10
N LEU A 41 6.89 4.02 -2.90
CA LEU A 41 6.69 2.67 -2.38
C LEU A 41 5.42 2.61 -1.52
N ARG A 42 4.51 1.69 -1.85
CA ARG A 42 3.20 1.54 -1.22
C ARG A 42 3.11 0.26 -0.40
N ASP A 43 2.51 0.35 0.77
CA ASP A 43 1.97 -0.81 1.49
C ASP A 43 0.52 -0.57 1.93
N HIS A 44 0.01 -1.39 2.84
CA HIS A 44 -1.36 -1.24 3.36
C HIS A 44 -1.59 0.12 4.05
N TYR A 45 -0.56 0.74 4.60
CA TYR A 45 -0.65 1.89 5.48
C TYR A 45 -0.48 3.21 4.74
N GLY A 46 0.21 3.20 3.60
CA GLY A 46 0.35 4.36 2.73
C GLY A 46 1.61 4.32 1.86
N LEU A 47 2.16 5.50 1.59
CA LEU A 47 3.23 5.72 0.62
C LEU A 47 4.45 6.38 1.29
N THR A 48 5.65 5.91 0.94
CA THR A 48 6.92 6.58 1.24
C THR A 48 7.69 6.77 -0.07
N GLN A 49 8.29 7.95 -0.26
CA GLN A 49 9.20 8.19 -1.38
C GLN A 49 10.57 7.58 -1.08
N VAL A 50 11.07 6.79 -2.02
CA VAL A 50 12.42 6.27 -2.05
C VAL A 50 13.16 6.98 -3.17
N VAL A 51 14.38 7.43 -2.91
CA VAL A 51 15.24 8.09 -3.88
C VAL A 51 16.50 7.27 -4.12
N ALA A 52 16.91 7.16 -5.37
CA ALA A 52 18.18 6.58 -5.80
C ALA A 52 18.79 7.46 -6.89
N ASP A 53 19.97 8.00 -6.62
CA ASP A 53 20.82 8.72 -7.59
C ASP A 53 21.99 7.81 -8.02
N PRO A 54 22.86 8.24 -8.96
CA PRO A 54 23.97 7.41 -9.44
C PRO A 54 24.99 7.03 -8.36
N ASP A 55 25.01 7.74 -7.21
CA ASP A 55 25.87 7.41 -6.07
C ASP A 55 25.23 6.34 -5.15
N SER A 56 23.95 6.01 -5.35
CA SER A 56 23.29 4.92 -4.66
C SER A 56 23.82 3.55 -5.13
N PRO A 57 24.28 2.67 -4.21
CA PRO A 57 24.63 1.29 -4.57
C PRO A 57 23.44 0.49 -5.13
N ALA A 58 22.22 0.97 -4.93
CA ALA A 58 21.00 0.35 -5.42
C ALA A 58 20.54 0.89 -6.79
N PHE A 59 21.25 1.85 -7.39
CA PHE A 59 20.81 2.58 -8.59
C PHE A 59 20.49 1.65 -9.76
N ALA A 60 21.37 0.70 -10.08
CA ALA A 60 21.16 -0.25 -11.17
C ALA A 60 19.90 -1.11 -10.98
N VAL A 61 19.54 -1.45 -9.73
CA VAL A 61 18.29 -2.17 -9.45
C VAL A 61 17.09 -1.22 -9.56
N ALA A 62 17.22 0.02 -9.07
CA ALA A 62 16.18 1.04 -9.18
C ALA A 62 15.82 1.33 -10.66
N GLU A 63 16.79 1.36 -11.56
CA GLU A 63 16.58 1.54 -13.02
C GLU A 63 15.75 0.40 -13.64
N ALA A 64 15.88 -0.82 -13.12
CA ALA A 64 15.17 -1.99 -13.62
C ALA A 64 13.75 -2.14 -13.05
N VAL A 65 13.46 -1.52 -11.90
CA VAL A 65 12.17 -1.65 -11.22
C VAL A 65 11.03 -1.06 -12.06
N ARG A 66 9.87 -1.71 -12.04
CA ARG A 66 8.64 -1.27 -12.73
C ARG A 66 7.47 -1.22 -11.77
N GLY A 67 6.37 -0.60 -12.21
CA GLY A 67 5.12 -0.51 -11.43
C GLY A 67 4.64 -1.88 -10.95
N GLU A 68 4.11 -1.89 -9.72
CA GLU A 68 3.60 -3.06 -8.99
C GLU A 68 4.61 -4.19 -8.72
N TRP A 69 5.90 -4.00 -8.99
CA TRP A 69 6.93 -4.89 -8.46
C TRP A 69 6.93 -4.85 -6.94
N VAL A 70 7.13 -6.01 -6.32
CA VAL A 70 7.29 -6.11 -4.87
C VAL A 70 8.77 -6.02 -4.55
N ILE A 71 9.15 -4.97 -3.82
CA ILE A 71 10.55 -4.72 -3.46
C ILE A 71 10.70 -4.54 -1.95
N ARG A 72 11.90 -4.86 -1.46
CA ARG A 72 12.39 -4.44 -0.16
C ARG A 72 13.48 -3.39 -0.39
N VAL A 73 13.40 -2.30 0.35
CA VAL A 73 14.39 -1.22 0.35
C VAL A 73 15.02 -1.16 1.74
N ASP A 74 16.35 -1.27 1.79
CA ASP A 74 17.14 -0.77 2.91
C ASP A 74 17.67 0.61 2.53
N GLY A 75 17.62 1.54 3.47
CA GLY A 75 18.02 2.91 3.18
C GLY A 75 18.14 3.80 4.41
N LYS A 76 18.55 5.04 4.17
CA LYS A 76 18.64 6.09 5.18
C LYS A 76 17.52 7.11 5.00
N VAL A 77 16.86 7.47 6.10
CA VAL A 77 15.86 8.54 6.08
C VAL A 77 16.57 9.89 5.93
N LYS A 78 16.15 10.68 4.96
CA LYS A 78 16.59 12.06 4.72
C LYS A 78 15.40 12.99 4.79
N GLU A 79 15.63 14.21 5.28
CA GLU A 79 14.66 15.28 5.08
C GLU A 79 14.61 15.64 3.61
N ARG A 80 13.42 15.95 3.10
CA ARG A 80 13.31 16.54 1.76
C ARG A 80 13.80 17.98 1.78
N ASP A 81 14.20 18.46 0.61
CA ASP A 81 14.32 19.89 0.39
C ASP A 81 13.00 20.59 0.75
N PRO A 82 13.03 21.75 1.44
CA PRO A 82 11.81 22.50 1.77
C PRO A 82 10.88 22.76 0.58
N ALA A 83 11.41 22.92 -0.64
CA ALA A 83 10.62 23.11 -1.85
C ALA A 83 9.97 21.80 -2.37
N ALA A 84 10.43 20.64 -1.92
CA ALA A 84 9.98 19.30 -2.34
C ALA A 84 9.08 18.60 -1.29
N VAL A 85 8.75 19.29 -0.19
CA VAL A 85 7.82 18.80 0.83
C VAL A 85 6.43 18.61 0.21
N ASN A 86 5.82 17.45 0.45
CA ASN A 86 4.48 17.14 -0.03
C ASN A 86 3.47 17.12 1.12
N PRO A 87 2.64 18.18 1.32
CA PRO A 87 1.69 18.24 2.43
C PRO A 87 0.55 17.22 2.33
N ASN A 88 0.37 16.57 1.18
CA ASN A 88 -0.67 15.56 0.99
C ASN A 88 -0.24 14.14 1.43
N LEU A 89 0.99 13.98 1.92
CA LEU A 89 1.51 12.70 2.41
C LEU A 89 2.00 12.84 3.85
N ASP A 90 1.64 11.89 4.70
CA ASP A 90 2.12 11.80 6.08
C ASP A 90 3.65 11.71 6.18
N THR A 91 4.30 11.11 5.18
CA THR A 91 5.76 11.03 5.06
C THR A 91 6.32 12.12 4.15
N GLY A 92 5.56 13.16 3.87
CA GLY A 92 5.84 14.16 2.84
C GLY A 92 7.01 15.09 3.15
N GLU A 93 7.47 15.12 4.39
CA GLU A 93 8.65 15.87 4.83
C GLU A 93 9.96 15.07 4.69
N ILE A 94 9.86 13.77 4.42
CA ILE A 94 11.02 12.86 4.35
C ILE A 94 11.06 12.08 3.04
N GLU A 95 12.21 11.48 2.79
CA GLU A 95 12.41 10.46 1.78
C GLU A 95 13.44 9.43 2.27
N VAL A 96 13.47 8.27 1.62
CA VAL A 96 14.41 7.20 1.94
C VAL A 96 15.45 7.12 0.83
N PHE A 97 16.69 7.47 1.14
CA PHE A 97 17.81 7.23 0.24
C PHE A 97 18.12 5.73 0.22
N ALA A 98 17.89 5.08 -0.92
CA ALA A 98 18.09 3.65 -1.08
C ALA A 98 19.59 3.32 -1.00
N THR A 99 19.95 2.39 -0.12
CA THR A 99 21.30 1.82 -0.07
C THR A 99 21.32 0.40 -0.62
N GLU A 100 20.20 -0.31 -0.57
CA GLU A 100 20.01 -1.63 -1.18
C GLU A 100 18.54 -1.79 -1.60
N ILE A 101 18.31 -2.33 -2.80
CA ILE A 101 16.99 -2.74 -3.25
C ILE A 101 17.05 -4.22 -3.60
N GLU A 102 16.13 -4.99 -3.04
CA GLU A 102 15.90 -6.37 -3.42
C GLU A 102 14.54 -6.52 -4.06
N VAL A 103 14.50 -7.14 -5.24
CA VAL A 103 13.26 -7.50 -5.92
C VAL A 103 12.75 -8.81 -5.35
N LEU A 104 11.69 -8.74 -4.55
CA LEU A 104 11.04 -9.92 -3.96
C LEU A 104 10.14 -10.63 -4.97
N SER A 105 9.49 -9.87 -5.85
CA SER A 105 8.66 -10.41 -6.92
C SER A 105 8.49 -9.37 -8.04
N LYS A 106 8.65 -9.80 -9.28
CA LYS A 106 8.37 -8.98 -10.46
C LYS A 106 6.89 -9.05 -10.79
N SER A 107 6.30 -7.92 -11.17
CA SER A 107 4.98 -7.90 -11.80
C SER A 107 5.12 -7.97 -13.31
N GLU A 108 4.21 -8.71 -13.93
CA GLU A 108 3.93 -8.61 -15.36
C GLU A 108 3.23 -7.28 -15.68
N GLU A 109 3.02 -7.03 -16.97
CA GLU A 109 2.21 -5.92 -17.44
C GLU A 109 0.80 -5.98 -16.83
N LEU A 110 0.32 -4.84 -16.33
CA LEU A 110 -0.91 -4.80 -15.56
C LEU A 110 -2.12 -4.75 -16.49
N PRO A 111 -3.12 -5.65 -16.33
CA PRO A 111 -4.37 -5.58 -17.08
C PRO A 111 -5.29 -4.44 -16.61
N LEU A 112 -4.95 -3.78 -15.51
CA LEU A 112 -5.63 -2.63 -14.92
C LEU A 112 -4.58 -1.78 -14.17
N PRO A 113 -4.45 -0.47 -14.46
CA PRO A 113 -3.54 0.38 -13.71
C PRO A 113 -4.00 0.58 -12.26
N VAL A 114 -3.05 0.47 -11.32
CA VAL A 114 -3.27 0.77 -9.90
C VAL A 114 -2.99 2.25 -9.58
N PHE A 115 -1.95 2.82 -10.20
CA PHE A 115 -1.62 4.24 -10.07
C PHE A 115 -2.57 5.13 -10.88
N GLY A 116 -2.91 6.30 -10.32
CA GLY A 116 -3.76 7.31 -10.96
C GLY A 116 -5.26 6.97 -10.97
N GLU A 117 -5.62 5.71 -10.75
CA GLU A 117 -7.01 5.23 -10.70
C GLU A 117 -7.92 5.75 -11.83
N PRO A 118 -7.51 5.65 -13.12
CA PRO A 118 -8.39 6.03 -14.20
C PRO A 118 -9.69 5.21 -14.16
N ASP A 119 -10.77 5.78 -14.70
CA ASP A 119 -11.99 5.01 -14.89
C ASP A 119 -11.72 3.83 -15.82
N TYR A 120 -12.28 2.67 -15.49
CA TYR A 120 -11.96 1.41 -16.15
C TYR A 120 -13.17 0.48 -16.16
N PRO A 121 -13.38 -0.31 -17.24
CA PRO A 121 -14.52 -1.20 -17.36
C PRO A 121 -14.70 -2.12 -16.14
N GLU A 122 -15.94 -2.19 -15.63
CA GLU A 122 -16.29 -2.92 -14.42
C GLU A 122 -16.00 -4.41 -14.54
N ASP A 123 -16.28 -5.02 -15.69
CA ASP A 123 -16.00 -6.42 -15.98
C ASP A 123 -14.52 -6.76 -15.81
N ILE A 124 -13.61 -5.90 -16.28
CA ILE A 124 -12.17 -6.06 -16.09
C ILE A 124 -11.78 -5.86 -14.63
N ARG A 125 -12.35 -4.86 -13.96
CA ARG A 125 -12.11 -4.62 -12.53
C ARG A 125 -12.56 -5.79 -11.65
N LEU A 126 -13.68 -6.43 -11.97
CA LEU A 126 -14.18 -7.61 -11.28
C LEU A 126 -13.35 -8.86 -11.61
N LYS A 127 -12.93 -9.03 -12.87
CA LYS A 127 -12.03 -10.12 -13.28
C LYS A 127 -10.68 -10.06 -12.57
N TYR A 128 -10.10 -8.86 -12.44
CA TYR A 128 -8.83 -8.62 -11.76
C TYR A 128 -9.02 -7.91 -10.42
N ARG A 129 -10.04 -8.33 -9.66
CA ARG A 129 -10.43 -7.67 -8.39
C ARG A 129 -9.29 -7.60 -7.37
N PHE A 130 -8.35 -8.55 -7.41
CA PHE A 130 -7.16 -8.54 -6.56
C PHE A 130 -6.20 -7.38 -6.84
N LEU A 131 -6.18 -6.83 -8.07
CA LEU A 131 -5.47 -5.59 -8.41
C LEU A 131 -6.33 -4.36 -8.10
N ASP A 132 -7.63 -4.40 -8.44
CA ASP A 132 -8.55 -3.30 -8.17
C ASP A 132 -8.63 -2.98 -6.67
N LEU A 133 -8.54 -3.99 -5.79
CA LEU A 133 -8.46 -3.82 -4.33
C LEU A 133 -7.19 -3.12 -3.83
N ARG A 134 -6.16 -2.95 -4.68
CA ARG A 134 -4.95 -2.18 -4.35
C ARG A 134 -5.08 -0.69 -4.67
N ARG A 135 -6.11 -0.31 -5.43
CA ARG A 135 -6.46 1.09 -5.69
C ARG A 135 -6.87 1.73 -4.35
N ASP A 136 -6.29 2.88 -4.05
CA ASP A 136 -6.52 3.72 -2.87
C ASP A 136 -8.01 3.92 -2.54
N THR A 137 -8.86 4.30 -3.50
CA THR A 137 -10.29 4.54 -3.24
C THR A 137 -10.97 3.27 -2.71
N LEU A 138 -10.75 2.14 -3.37
CA LEU A 138 -11.40 0.89 -2.99
C LEU A 138 -10.80 0.30 -1.71
N HIS A 139 -9.47 0.38 -1.55
CA HIS A 139 -8.78 -0.02 -0.33
C HIS A 139 -9.34 0.74 0.88
N LYS A 140 -9.43 2.08 0.79
CA LYS A 140 -10.02 2.93 1.83
C LYS A 140 -11.46 2.51 2.17
N ASN A 141 -12.28 2.21 1.17
CA ASN A 141 -13.65 1.76 1.39
C ASN A 141 -13.72 0.42 2.15
N ILE A 142 -12.87 -0.55 1.79
CA ILE A 142 -12.83 -1.85 2.47
C ILE A 142 -12.30 -1.71 3.90
N VAL A 143 -11.23 -0.95 4.11
CA VAL A 143 -10.70 -0.67 5.46
C VAL A 143 -11.75 0.03 6.31
N LYS A 144 -12.45 1.04 5.77
CA LYS A 144 -13.52 1.75 6.46
C LYS A 144 -14.67 0.84 6.85
N ARG A 145 -15.10 -0.06 5.95
CA ARG A 145 -16.12 -1.07 6.25
C ARG A 145 -15.71 -1.94 7.43
N THR A 146 -14.47 -2.43 7.45
CA THR A 146 -13.95 -3.24 8.56
C THR A 146 -13.94 -2.47 9.88
N GLN A 147 -13.53 -1.20 9.87
CA GLN A 147 -13.56 -0.34 11.05
C GLN A 147 -14.98 -0.11 11.58
N ILE A 148 -15.96 0.07 10.69
CA ILE A 148 -17.38 0.21 11.07
C ILE A 148 -17.87 -1.07 11.74
N ILE A 149 -17.63 -2.24 11.14
CA ILE A 149 -18.03 -3.54 11.71
C ILE A 149 -17.40 -3.74 13.10
N ALA A 150 -16.09 -3.47 13.23
CA ALA A 150 -15.39 -3.59 14.51
C ALA A 150 -15.96 -2.65 15.57
N ALA A 151 -16.28 -1.40 15.21
CA ALA A 151 -16.88 -0.43 16.13
C ALA A 151 -18.29 -0.84 16.57
N MET A 152 -19.11 -1.37 15.65
CA MET A 152 -20.44 -1.89 15.96
C MET A 152 -20.36 -3.07 16.93
N ARG A 153 -19.51 -4.06 16.63
CA ARG A 153 -19.32 -5.25 17.49
C ARG A 153 -18.85 -4.86 18.88
N ARG A 154 -17.88 -3.95 18.99
CA ARG A 154 -17.39 -3.46 20.28
C ARG A 154 -18.52 -2.83 21.11
N ARG A 155 -19.33 -1.96 20.52
CA ARG A 155 -20.47 -1.32 21.22
C ARG A 155 -21.53 -2.32 21.66
N MET A 156 -21.82 -3.33 20.85
CA MET A 156 -22.76 -4.39 21.23
C MET A 156 -22.24 -5.20 22.42
N ALA A 157 -20.96 -5.58 22.40
CA ALA A 157 -20.33 -6.28 23.52
C ALA A 157 -20.34 -5.44 24.80
N GLU A 158 -20.01 -4.14 24.71
CA GLU A 158 -20.08 -3.19 25.83
C GLU A 158 -21.51 -3.06 26.41
N ALA A 159 -22.54 -3.28 25.59
CA ALA A 159 -23.94 -3.30 25.98
C ALA A 159 -24.44 -4.69 26.43
N ASN A 160 -23.55 -5.66 26.69
CA ASN A 160 -23.83 -7.04 27.10
C ASN A 160 -24.63 -7.87 26.07
N PHE A 161 -24.54 -7.55 24.77
CA PHE A 161 -25.03 -8.45 23.73
C PHE A 161 -24.01 -9.55 23.44
N THR A 162 -24.50 -10.78 23.25
CA THR A 162 -23.69 -11.94 22.86
C THR A 162 -23.80 -12.18 21.35
N GLU A 163 -22.68 -12.28 20.65
CA GLU A 163 -22.65 -12.63 19.22
C GLU A 163 -22.80 -14.15 19.05
N TYR A 164 -23.90 -14.59 18.43
CA TYR A 164 -24.16 -15.99 18.07
C TYR A 164 -24.07 -16.19 16.56
N SER A 165 -23.30 -17.18 16.11
CA SER A 165 -23.33 -17.61 14.71
C SER A 165 -24.50 -18.59 14.50
N THR A 166 -25.32 -18.33 13.48
CA THR A 166 -26.45 -19.19 13.11
C THR A 166 -26.10 -20.07 11.90
N PRO A 167 -26.77 -21.22 11.71
CA PRO A 167 -26.52 -22.08 10.55
C PRO A 167 -26.77 -21.37 9.21
N ILE A 168 -25.94 -21.66 8.20
CA ILE A 168 -26.15 -21.21 6.80
C ILE A 168 -27.06 -22.19 6.04
N LEU A 169 -26.97 -23.50 6.34
CA LEU A 169 -27.83 -24.52 5.76
C LEU A 169 -29.12 -24.63 6.56
N THR A 170 -30.25 -24.23 5.95
CA THR A 170 -31.58 -24.20 6.59
C THR A 170 -32.61 -24.93 5.73
N ALA A 171 -33.78 -25.21 6.29
CA ALA A 171 -34.91 -25.69 5.50
C ALA A 171 -35.38 -24.58 4.55
N SER A 172 -35.81 -24.98 3.34
CA SER A 172 -36.40 -24.05 2.38
C SER A 172 -37.83 -23.68 2.80
N SER A 173 -38.20 -22.41 2.62
CA SER A 173 -39.54 -21.90 2.89
C SER A 173 -40.18 -21.42 1.60
N PRO A 174 -41.46 -21.75 1.33
CA PRO A 174 -42.18 -21.18 0.19
C PRO A 174 -42.54 -19.70 0.41
N GLU A 175 -42.33 -19.17 1.62
CA GLU A 175 -42.62 -17.78 1.97
C GLU A 175 -41.38 -16.88 1.78
N GLY A 176 -41.59 -15.69 1.21
CA GLY A 176 -40.56 -14.65 1.12
C GLY A 176 -39.79 -14.64 -0.19
N ALA A 177 -38.51 -14.25 -0.13
CA ALA A 177 -37.63 -14.20 -1.30
C ALA A 177 -37.21 -15.61 -1.73
N ARG A 178 -36.81 -15.77 -2.99
CA ARG A 178 -36.36 -17.04 -3.53
C ARG A 178 -35.09 -17.51 -2.81
N ASP A 179 -35.14 -18.72 -2.26
CA ASP A 179 -33.95 -19.42 -1.74
C ASP A 179 -32.94 -19.71 -2.87
N PHE A 180 -31.65 -19.67 -2.53
CA PHE A 180 -30.54 -19.94 -3.45
C PHE A 180 -30.38 -21.43 -3.76
#